data_AF-A0A429UJT0-F1
#
_entry.id   AF-A0A429UJT0-F1
#
_cell.length_a   1.000
_cell.length_b   1.000
_cell.length_c   1.000
_cell.angle_alpha   90.00
_cell.angle_beta   90.00
_cell.angle_gamma   90.00
#
_symmetry.space_group_name_H-M   'P 1'
#
loop_
_entity.id
_entity.type
_entity.pdbx_description
1 polymer ?
#
loop_
_entity_poly.entity_id
_entity_poly.type
_entity_poly.pdbx_seq_one_letter_code
_entity_poly.pdbx_strand_id
1 'polypeptide(L)'
;MEMADRVSARRSLTNTFFLTLNTAVFAVIGTFWRGVPAHASWLLVFPLLAVLIQCGAWFFLIRTYRQLNGAKYTVIGAMEERLPASPYWSAEWKALGEGKDNAKYWPLTHLEQWIPSLFAAAYVGSFVAAMVVGRGT
;
A
#
# COMPACT_ATOMS: atom_id res chain seq x y z
N MET A 1 -20.61 12.67 -6.85
CA MET A 1 -20.63 11.20 -6.98
C MET A 1 -19.50 10.75 -7.92
N GLU A 2 -19.62 10.93 -9.24
CA GLU A 2 -18.69 10.35 -10.23
C GLU A 2 -17.20 10.74 -10.05
N MET A 3 -16.90 11.98 -9.68
CA MET A 3 -15.51 12.43 -9.46
C MET A 3 -14.87 11.87 -8.19
N ALA A 4 -15.66 11.52 -7.16
CA ALA A 4 -15.16 10.86 -5.95
C ALA A 4 -14.84 9.40 -6.23
N ASP A 5 -15.73 8.72 -6.96
CA ASP A 5 -15.57 7.32 -7.37
C ASP A 5 -14.34 7.14 -8.28
N ARG A 6 -14.04 8.09 -9.17
CA ARG A 6 -12.82 8.04 -10.00
C ARG A 6 -11.52 8.04 -9.19
N VAL A 7 -11.45 8.75 -8.06
CA VAL A 7 -10.24 8.74 -7.21
C VAL A 7 -10.13 7.44 -6.44
N SER A 8 -11.24 6.94 -5.91
CA SER A 8 -11.30 5.63 -5.25
C SER A 8 -10.90 4.50 -6.21
N ALA A 9 -11.44 4.52 -7.44
CA ALA A 9 -11.11 3.56 -8.49
C ALA A 9 -9.62 3.63 -8.90
N ARG A 10 -9.05 4.83 -9.03
CA ARG A 10 -7.61 4.99 -9.30
C ARG A 10 -6.74 4.37 -8.22
N ARG A 11 -7.07 4.59 -6.94
CA ARG A 11 -6.37 3.98 -5.80
C ARG A 11 -6.45 2.45 -5.83
N SER A 12 -7.64 1.89 -6.07
CA SER A 12 -7.86 0.44 -6.15
C SER A 12 -7.06 -0.20 -7.29
N LEU A 13 -7.06 0.46 -8.46
CA LEU A 13 -6.27 0.03 -9.63
C LEU A 13 -4.76 0.04 -9.31
N THR A 14 -4.26 1.12 -8.71
CA THR A 14 -2.85 1.21 -8.29
C THR A 14 -2.45 0.09 -7.32
N ASN A 15 -3.29 -0.20 -6.32
CA ASN A 15 -3.02 -1.30 -5.38
C ASN A 15 -3.00 -2.66 -6.09
N THR A 16 -3.96 -2.90 -6.97
CA THR A 16 -4.05 -4.17 -7.72
C THR A 16 -2.85 -4.35 -8.64
N PHE A 17 -2.40 -3.28 -9.29
CA PHE A 17 -1.18 -3.28 -10.10
C PHE A 17 0.05 -3.68 -9.28
N PHE A 18 0.29 -3.03 -8.14
CA PHE A 18 1.44 -3.35 -7.29
C PHE A 18 1.36 -4.76 -6.68
N LEU A 19 0.17 -5.22 -6.29
CA LEU A 19 -0.04 -6.60 -5.82
C LEU A 19 0.33 -7.62 -6.89
N THR A 20 -0.15 -7.42 -8.11
CA THR A 20 0.09 -8.31 -9.25
C THR A 20 1.57 -8.36 -9.58
N LEU A 21 2.22 -7.18 -9.63
CA LEU A 21 3.64 -7.08 -9.89
C LEU A 21 4.47 -7.79 -8.82
N ASN A 22 4.21 -7.54 -7.53
CA ASN A 22 4.93 -8.20 -6.44
C ASN A 22 4.74 -9.72 -6.50
N THR A 23 3.52 -10.19 -6.74
CA THR A 23 3.25 -11.64 -6.89
C THR A 23 4.05 -12.25 -8.04
N ALA A 24 4.16 -11.55 -9.18
CA ALA A 24 4.97 -11.99 -10.30
C ALA A 24 6.47 -12.03 -9.95
N VAL A 25 6.99 -11.03 -9.24
CA VAL A 25 8.38 -11.01 -8.74
C VAL A 25 8.63 -12.20 -7.81
N PHE A 26 7.72 -12.51 -6.88
CA PHE A 26 7.83 -13.69 -6.02
C PHE A 26 7.84 -15.00 -6.80
N ALA A 27 7.01 -15.12 -7.83
CA ALA A 27 7.00 -16.30 -8.69
C ALA A 27 8.36 -16.49 -9.37
N VAL A 28 8.95 -15.43 -9.92
CA VAL A 28 10.28 -15.46 -10.53
C VAL A 28 11.35 -15.82 -9.49
N ILE A 29 11.34 -15.20 -8.31
CA ILE A 29 12.29 -15.53 -7.24
C ILE A 29 12.17 -17.02 -6.85
N GLY A 30 10.94 -17.53 -6.71
CA GLY A 30 10.67 -18.92 -6.34
C GLY A 30 11.14 -19.93 -7.39
N THR A 31 10.97 -19.64 -8.68
CA THR A 31 11.41 -20.54 -9.76
C THR A 31 12.93 -20.55 -9.92
N PHE A 32 13.60 -19.41 -9.76
CA PHE A 32 15.04 -19.28 -9.96
C PHE A 32 15.88 -19.43 -8.68
N TRP A 33 15.26 -19.68 -7.53
CA TRP A 33 15.92 -19.77 -6.22
C TRP A 33 17.12 -20.75 -6.18
N ARG A 34 16.97 -21.92 -6.80
CA ARG A 34 17.99 -22.99 -6.78
C ARG A 34 19.15 -22.75 -7.75
N GLY A 35 19.01 -21.80 -8.68
CA GLY A 35 19.99 -21.55 -9.73
C GLY A 35 21.03 -20.49 -9.38
N VAL A 36 20.92 -19.83 -8.21
CA VAL A 36 21.82 -18.73 -7.82
C VAL A 36 23.15 -19.30 -7.31
N PRO A 37 24.28 -19.03 -7.99
CA PRO A 37 25.59 -19.47 -7.51
C PRO A 37 25.99 -18.72 -6.23
N ALA A 38 26.53 -19.44 -5.25
CA ALA A 38 26.97 -18.89 -3.96
C ALA A 38 27.90 -17.67 -4.07
N HIS A 39 28.83 -17.68 -5.02
CA HIS A 39 29.78 -16.58 -5.26
C HIS A 39 29.12 -15.34 -5.89
N ALA A 40 27.96 -15.48 -6.52
CA ALA A 40 27.23 -14.41 -7.18
C ALA A 40 26.07 -13.87 -6.33
N SER A 41 25.79 -14.45 -5.15
CA SER A 41 24.69 -14.04 -4.27
C SER A 41 24.73 -12.57 -3.85
N TRP A 42 25.92 -11.95 -3.82
CA TRP A 42 26.06 -10.51 -3.56
C TRP A 42 25.39 -9.64 -4.63
N LEU A 43 25.30 -10.12 -5.88
CA LEU A 43 24.63 -9.38 -6.97
C LEU A 43 23.11 -9.28 -6.76
N LEU A 44 22.52 -10.08 -5.85
CA LEU A 44 21.10 -9.95 -5.48
C LEU A 44 20.76 -8.65 -4.74
N VAL A 45 21.76 -7.87 -4.32
CA VAL A 45 21.54 -6.55 -3.70
C VAL A 45 20.84 -5.58 -4.66
N PHE A 46 21.17 -5.62 -5.96
CA PHE A 46 20.56 -4.74 -6.97
C PHE A 46 19.05 -4.98 -7.14
N PRO A 47 18.56 -6.21 -7.40
CA PRO A 47 17.13 -6.45 -7.47
C PRO A 47 16.44 -6.23 -6.12
N LEU A 48 17.09 -6.52 -4.99
CA LEU A 48 16.54 -6.21 -3.67
C LEU A 48 16.27 -4.71 -3.51
N LEU A 49 17.25 -3.86 -3.83
CA LEU A 49 17.09 -2.40 -3.77
C LEU A 49 15.96 -1.91 -4.67
N ALA A 50 15.90 -2.40 -5.91
CA ALA A 50 14.86 -2.01 -6.86
C ALA A 50 13.46 -2.30 -6.30
N VAL A 51 13.27 -3.50 -5.74
CA VAL A 51 11.99 -3.93 -5.20
C VAL A 51 11.65 -3.20 -3.89
N LEU A 52 12.63 -2.90 -3.02
CA LEU A 52 12.43 -2.10 -1.82
C LEU A 52 12.04 -0.66 -2.13
N ILE A 53 12.70 -0.03 -3.11
CA ILE A 53 12.34 1.31 -3.61
C ILE A 53 10.90 1.29 -4.13
N GLN A 54 10.52 0.24 -4.86
CA GLN A 54 9.17 0.08 -5.36
C GLN A 54 8.13 -0.09 -4.23
N CYS A 55 8.41 -0.88 -3.19
CA CYS A 55 7.56 -0.96 -1.99
C CYS A 55 7.42 0.40 -1.30
N GLY A 56 8.51 1.17 -1.21
CA GLY A 56 8.49 2.54 -0.69
C GLY A 56 7.61 3.46 -1.51
N ALA A 57 7.76 3.46 -2.83
CA ALA A 57 6.93 4.25 -3.75
C ALA A 57 5.44 3.90 -3.61
N TRP A 58 5.12 2.61 -3.50
CA TRP A 58 3.75 2.14 -3.27
C TRP A 58 3.17 2.67 -1.95
N PHE A 59 3.95 2.59 -0.86
CA PHE A 59 3.54 3.12 0.44
C PHE A 59 3.27 4.64 0.39
N PHE A 60 4.17 5.40 -0.25
CA PHE A 60 3.99 6.85 -0.42
C PHE A 60 2.77 7.19 -1.26
N LEU A 61 2.51 6.44 -2.34
CA LEU A 61 1.30 6.64 -3.16
C LEU A 61 0.03 6.45 -2.33
N ILE A 62 -0.10 5.35 -1.57
CA ILE A 62 -1.26 5.12 -0.70
C ILE A 62 -1.39 6.24 0.34
N ARG A 63 -0.28 6.68 0.95
CA ARG A 63 -0.28 7.77 1.93
C ARG A 63 -0.78 9.08 1.33
N THR A 64 -0.33 9.43 0.12
CA THR A 64 -0.76 10.64 -0.58
C THR A 64 -2.25 10.59 -0.91
N TYR A 65 -2.76 9.45 -1.39
CA TYR A 65 -4.20 9.29 -1.62
C TYR A 65 -5.03 9.47 -0.34
N ARG A 66 -4.53 8.99 0.80
CA ARG A 66 -5.18 9.20 2.10
C ARG A 66 -5.24 10.69 2.47
N GLN A 67 -4.13 11.40 2.36
CA GLN A 67 -4.07 12.82 2.69
C GLN A 67 -4.98 13.65 1.78
N LEU A 68 -4.99 13.35 0.48
CA LEU A 68 -5.84 14.04 -0.48
C LEU A 68 -7.33 13.83 -0.18
N ASN A 69 -7.73 12.60 0.15
CA ASN A 69 -9.11 12.31 0.55
C ASN A 69 -9.47 13.06 1.84
N GLY A 70 -8.60 13.05 2.86
CA GLY A 70 -8.83 13.79 4.11
C GLY A 70 -9.04 15.29 3.86
N ALA A 71 -8.17 15.91 3.06
CA ALA A 71 -8.30 17.33 2.71
C ALA A 71 -9.61 17.65 1.96
N LYS A 72 -10.04 16.77 1.04
CA LYS A 72 -11.32 16.92 0.34
C LYS A 72 -12.51 16.87 1.30
N TYR A 73 -12.52 15.95 2.26
CA TYR A 73 -13.59 15.87 3.26
C TYR A 73 -13.67 17.15 4.10
N THR A 74 -12.53 17.72 4.51
CA THR A 74 -12.51 19.00 5.25
C THR A 74 -13.09 20.15 4.44
N VAL A 75 -12.72 20.27 3.16
CA VAL A 75 -13.24 21.34 2.29
C VAL A 75 -14.74 21.17 2.04
N ILE A 76 -15.20 19.94 1.76
CA ILE A 76 -16.63 19.65 1.57
C ILE A 76 -17.41 19.98 2.85
N GLY A 77 -16.89 19.63 4.02
CA GLY A 77 -17.48 19.97 5.31
C GLY A 77 -17.68 21.48 5.50
N ALA A 78 -16.63 22.25 5.25
CA ALA A 78 -16.69 23.71 5.35
C ALA A 78 -17.67 24.35 4.35
N MET A 79 -17.89 23.71 3.18
CA MET A 79 -18.89 24.15 2.20
C MET A 79 -20.32 23.74 2.61
N GLU A 80 -20.50 22.54 3.13
CA GLU A 80 -21.81 22.01 3.55
C GLU A 80 -22.34 22.63 4.84
N GLU A 81 -21.49 23.19 5.70
CA GLU A 81 -21.92 23.91 6.90
C GLU A 81 -22.80 25.15 6.57
N ARG A 82 -22.75 25.62 5.32
CA ARG A 82 -23.62 26.68 4.79
C ARG A 82 -24.92 26.19 4.17
N LEU A 83 -25.14 24.88 4.09
CA LEU A 83 -26.31 24.25 3.48
C LEU A 83 -27.23 23.67 4.58
N PRO A 84 -28.52 24.09 4.63
CA PRO A 84 -29.42 23.74 5.74
C PRO A 84 -29.73 22.24 5.87
N ALA A 85 -29.51 21.45 4.82
CA ALA A 85 -29.76 20.00 4.83
C ALA A 85 -28.49 19.14 5.08
N SER A 86 -27.27 19.70 4.92
CA SER A 86 -25.93 19.06 5.03
C SER A 86 -25.88 17.50 5.01
N PRO A 87 -26.33 16.84 3.93
CA PRO A 87 -26.54 15.40 3.95
C PRO A 87 -25.24 14.57 3.99
N TYR A 88 -24.10 15.07 3.51
CA TYR A 88 -22.83 14.34 3.54
C TYR A 88 -22.03 14.63 4.81
N TRP A 89 -21.98 15.88 5.28
CA TRP A 89 -21.23 16.27 6.46
C TRP A 89 -21.94 15.92 7.76
N SER A 90 -23.25 16.08 7.89
CA SER A 90 -23.92 15.82 9.17
C SER A 90 -24.44 14.39 9.30
N ALA A 91 -25.03 13.82 8.24
CA ALA A 91 -25.64 12.50 8.32
C ALA A 91 -24.60 11.37 8.14
N GLU A 92 -23.71 11.48 7.15
CA GLU A 92 -22.68 10.46 6.90
C GLU A 92 -21.58 10.49 7.98
N TRP A 93 -21.09 11.67 8.37
CA TRP A 93 -20.07 11.79 9.42
C TRP A 93 -20.57 11.31 10.79
N LYS A 94 -21.83 11.56 11.13
CA LYS A 94 -22.47 11.07 12.36
C LYS A 94 -22.76 9.57 12.28
N ALA A 95 -23.09 9.04 11.10
CA ALA A 95 -23.19 7.59 10.87
C ALA A 95 -21.82 6.90 10.98
N LEU A 96 -20.75 7.56 10.54
CA LEU A 96 -19.35 7.11 10.62
C LEU A 96 -18.67 7.35 11.98
N GLY A 97 -19.40 7.88 12.98
CA GLY A 97 -18.91 8.03 14.34
C GLY A 97 -17.92 9.19 14.55
N GLU A 98 -18.01 10.23 13.73
CA GLU A 98 -17.25 11.49 13.86
C GLU A 98 -15.72 11.32 13.91
N GLY A 99 -15.19 10.20 13.42
CA GLY A 99 -13.77 9.85 13.52
C GLY A 99 -13.28 9.52 14.93
N LYS A 100 -14.17 9.39 15.93
CA LYS A 100 -13.83 9.01 17.31
C LYS A 100 -13.95 7.51 17.57
N ASP A 101 -14.73 6.81 16.74
CA ASP A 101 -15.08 5.41 16.97
C ASP A 101 -14.27 4.47 16.04
N ASN A 102 -13.03 4.15 16.45
CA ASN A 102 -12.14 3.23 15.72
C ASN A 102 -12.72 1.81 15.53
N ALA A 103 -13.78 1.45 16.25
CA ALA A 103 -14.48 0.18 16.13
C ALA A 103 -15.52 0.14 14.99
N LYS A 104 -16.01 1.30 14.51
CA LYS A 104 -17.13 1.38 13.57
C LYS A 104 -16.69 1.55 12.11
N TYR A 105 -15.47 2.03 11.89
CA TYR A 105 -14.86 2.17 10.57
C TYR A 105 -13.38 1.81 10.64
N TRP A 106 -13.05 0.56 10.33
CA TRP A 106 -11.65 0.22 10.06
C TRP A 106 -11.26 0.88 8.75
N PRO A 107 -10.33 1.85 8.74
CA PRO A 107 -9.89 2.41 7.49
C PRO A 107 -9.18 1.28 6.74
N LEU A 108 -9.76 0.77 5.65
CA LEU A 108 -9.08 -0.17 4.74
C LEU A 108 -7.66 0.32 4.39
N THR A 109 -7.46 1.64 4.43
CA THR A 109 -6.19 2.35 4.27
C THR A 109 -5.09 1.94 5.24
N HIS A 110 -5.42 1.55 6.48
CA HIS A 110 -4.41 0.99 7.37
C HIS A 110 -3.96 -0.36 6.83
N LEU A 111 -4.86 -1.29 6.52
CA LEU A 111 -4.49 -2.58 5.96
C LEU A 111 -3.66 -2.42 4.67
N GLU A 112 -4.09 -1.55 3.75
CA GLU A 112 -3.36 -1.28 2.50
C GLU A 112 -1.95 -0.71 2.73
N GLN A 113 -1.73 0.07 3.80
CA GLN A 113 -0.39 0.59 4.12
C GLN A 113 0.55 -0.47 4.66
N TRP A 114 0.03 -1.54 5.27
CA TRP A 114 0.85 -2.63 5.81
C TRP A 114 1.30 -3.62 4.73
N ILE A 115 0.54 -3.74 3.63
CA ILE A 115 0.86 -4.66 2.54
C ILE A 115 2.25 -4.37 1.91
N PRO A 116 2.62 -3.13 1.52
CA PRO A 116 3.97 -2.83 1.03
C PRO A 116 5.07 -3.21 2.03
N SER A 117 4.84 -2.97 3.33
CA SER A 117 5.80 -3.30 4.39
C SER A 117 5.97 -4.81 4.57
N LEU A 118 4.87 -5.58 4.46
CA LEU A 118 4.91 -7.04 4.52
C LEU A 118 5.75 -7.62 3.36
N PHE A 119 5.54 -7.10 2.15
CA PHE A 119 6.35 -7.49 0.99
C PHE A 119 7.82 -7.12 1.16
N ALA A 120 8.12 -5.89 1.62
CA ALA A 120 9.49 -5.47 1.91
C ALA A 120 10.18 -6.41 2.91
N ALA A 121 9.49 -6.78 4.00
CA ALA A 121 10.01 -7.72 4.99
C ALA A 121 10.26 -9.11 4.39
N ALA A 122 9.35 -9.61 3.55
CA ALA A 122 9.51 -10.88 2.85
C ALA A 122 10.72 -10.86 1.89
N TYR A 123 10.94 -9.77 1.15
CA TYR A 123 12.12 -9.63 0.28
C TYR A 123 13.43 -9.61 1.07
N VAL A 124 13.47 -8.87 2.18
CA VAL A 124 14.64 -8.86 3.06
C VAL A 124 14.90 -10.25 3.64
N GLY A 125 13.86 -10.93 4.13
CA GLY A 125 13.98 -12.30 4.64
C GLY A 125 14.50 -13.27 3.58
N SER A 126 14.01 -13.15 2.34
CA SER A 126 14.46 -13.98 1.22
C SER A 126 15.94 -13.72 0.88
N PHE A 127 16.38 -12.47 0.89
CA PHE A 127 17.78 -12.13 0.66
C PHE A 127 18.71 -12.67 1.76
N VAL A 128 18.30 -12.55 3.03
CA VAL A 128 19.06 -13.11 4.15
C VAL A 128 19.17 -14.63 4.04
N ALA A 129 18.07 -15.32 3.71
CA ALA A 129 18.09 -16.77 3.50
C ALA A 129 19.05 -17.18 2.37
N ALA A 130 19.03 -16.46 1.24
CA ALA A 130 19.96 -16.69 0.12
C ALA A 130 21.43 -16.49 0.53
N MET A 131 21.71 -15.46 1.33
CA MET A 131 23.06 -15.17 1.85
C MET A 131 23.57 -16.23 2.84
N VAL A 132 22.69 -16.79 3.67
CA VAL A 132 23.05 -17.86 4.62
C VAL A 132 23.35 -19.16 3.86
N VAL A 133 22.50 -19.51 2.89
CA VAL A 133 22.69 -20.73 2.07
C VAL A 133 23.98 -20.64 1.24
N GLY A 134 24.25 -19.48 0.63
CA GLY A 134 25.46 -19.28 -0.18
C GLY A 134 26.77 -19.29 0.61
N ARG A 135 26.75 -19.27 1.95
CA ARG A 135 27.94 -19.39 2.80
C ARG A 135 28.22 -20.82 3.27
N GLY A 136 27.24 -21.73 3.15
CA GLY A 136 27.33 -23.11 3.66
C GLY A 136 27.78 -24.16 2.65
N THR A 137 27.96 -23.78 1.38
CA THR A 137 28.45 -24.63 0.27
C THR A 137 29.82 -24.19 -0.18
#